data_AF-A0A6N9PW50-F1
#
_entry.id   AF-A0A6N9PW50-F1
#
_cell.length_a   1.000
_cell.length_b   1.000
_cell.length_c   1.000
_cell.angle_alpha   90.00
_cell.angle_beta   90.00
_cell.angle_gamma   90.00
#
_symmetry.space_group_name_H-M   'P 1'
#
loop_
_entity.id
_entity.type
_entity.pdbx_description
1 polymer ?
#
loop_
_entity_poly.entity_id
_entity_poly.type
_entity_poly.pdbx_seq_one_letter_code
_entity_poly.pdbx_strand_id
1 'polypeptide(L)'
;MGDLTHGHPSLSVVGEAGVHGLRYWNDQFQVKIPSGTGEDVWATANGGGGGGSAIGPQIFVTVDAGSAVTCSDGVTELTAVAGDDPIIFSLPNYGTWTVTGTLGDQTDTEVLEVDTAKRYNVTLAYFSATLNITTKAGAAVIATNGTKSLTGIADESGALSFNIASPGTWTLRASTEGVDSNQPTVEIETEGETYEITLSFITVTITADPGSTVTCTDGNTTRSGVSVGAMTFYLPNTGVWQITATKDGQTASETLTVGSYAPYTVTLNFYKYVGVKVTISNNNSESAVSYVEDAVGMATGFNAWKNHNIFKNIRPCVVKNGVVQYYLNPDDLTQKVNGGAATINSESAGDVMIEIPKLGYKMTTDGNSHTIMVTDDPNAPGYCYRAHGLDAEGDCDAIYIGAYLATNISSKLYSLSGKSPTTDITLTAARQAAQARGVGYQLVSFYPLTLLQCLYLIMFKNRNGQTALGKGYTNGNSAKINTGGTNAKGMCYGETGGKQQMCFLGIEDFWGNLFWWIDGIFCDNSRNVKTAFKDFKDDGSSYPFTKASGLSQNLGGWMGDIQGTNEGGFTIKTSTGSATSHWADYA
;
A
#
# COMPACT_ATOMS: atom_id res chain seq x y z
N MET A 1 -70.37 -83.68 -13.39
CA MET A 1 -69.78 -82.37 -12.99
C MET A 1 -69.96 -82.23 -11.49
N GLY A 2 -68.85 -82.13 -10.78
CA GLY A 2 -68.80 -81.72 -9.37
C GLY A 2 -67.80 -80.58 -9.29
N ASP A 3 -68.21 -79.48 -9.89
CA ASP A 3 -67.71 -78.12 -9.79
C ASP A 3 -66.80 -77.84 -8.57
N LEU A 4 -65.49 -77.67 -8.80
CA LEU A 4 -64.50 -77.19 -7.81
C LEU A 4 -64.45 -75.65 -7.76
N THR A 5 -65.56 -74.96 -8.08
CA THR A 5 -65.67 -73.49 -7.93
C THR A 5 -66.14 -73.05 -6.54
N HIS A 6 -66.32 -73.97 -5.60
CA HIS A 6 -66.57 -73.62 -4.20
C HIS A 6 -65.26 -73.76 -3.43
N GLY A 7 -64.71 -72.61 -3.00
CA GLY A 7 -63.62 -72.55 -2.04
C GLY A 7 -63.89 -73.45 -0.83
N HIS A 8 -62.81 -73.89 -0.17
CA HIS A 8 -62.88 -74.73 1.02
C HIS A 8 -63.95 -74.18 2.00
N PRO A 9 -64.94 -74.99 2.42
CA PRO A 9 -65.91 -74.55 3.41
C PRO A 9 -65.15 -74.16 4.68
N SER A 10 -65.40 -72.97 5.20
CA SER A 10 -64.67 -72.40 6.35
C SER A 10 -64.75 -73.25 7.63
N LEU A 11 -65.56 -74.31 7.70
CA LEU A 11 -65.84 -75.07 8.93
C LEU A 11 -65.99 -76.59 8.74
N SER A 12 -65.28 -77.23 7.79
CA SER A 12 -65.29 -78.70 7.66
C SER A 12 -63.92 -79.34 7.87
N VAL A 13 -63.86 -80.36 8.75
CA VAL A 13 -62.67 -81.21 8.95
C VAL A 13 -62.69 -82.32 7.90
N VAL A 14 -61.67 -82.38 7.04
CA VAL A 14 -61.47 -83.51 6.12
C VAL A 14 -60.49 -84.50 6.77
N GLY A 15 -61.01 -85.38 7.64
CA GLY A 15 -60.21 -86.43 8.30
C GLY A 15 -60.93 -87.08 9.49
N GLU A 16 -60.74 -88.38 9.68
CA GLU A 16 -61.36 -89.20 10.73
C GLU A 16 -60.69 -88.98 12.10
N ALA A 17 -61.45 -89.08 13.18
CA ALA A 17 -60.93 -88.86 14.53
C ALA A 17 -59.86 -89.90 14.89
N GLY A 18 -58.63 -89.44 15.08
CA GLY A 18 -57.56 -90.23 15.69
C GLY A 18 -56.32 -90.48 14.84
N VAL A 19 -56.26 -90.01 13.58
CA VAL A 19 -55.07 -90.22 12.75
C VAL A 19 -54.75 -88.96 11.95
N HIS A 20 -53.52 -88.49 12.08
CA HIS A 20 -52.89 -87.34 11.40
C HIS A 20 -53.22 -85.96 11.99
N GLY A 21 -52.25 -85.40 12.73
CA GLY A 21 -52.29 -84.07 13.33
C GLY A 21 -52.23 -82.91 12.34
N LEU A 22 -53.01 -82.95 11.24
CA LEU A 22 -53.14 -81.91 10.22
C LEU A 22 -54.63 -81.72 9.89
N ARG A 23 -55.11 -80.48 9.80
CA ARG A 23 -56.48 -80.15 9.37
C ARG A 23 -56.51 -78.83 8.60
N TYR A 24 -57.55 -78.60 7.80
CA TYR A 24 -57.85 -77.28 7.25
C TYR A 24 -59.15 -76.78 7.90
N TRP A 25 -59.11 -75.64 8.58
CA TRP A 25 -60.23 -75.13 9.38
C TRP A 25 -60.19 -73.60 9.43
N ASN A 26 -61.34 -72.95 9.21
CA ASN A 26 -61.48 -71.49 9.18
C ASN A 26 -60.53 -70.79 8.21
N ASP A 27 -60.44 -71.30 6.98
CA ASP A 27 -59.55 -70.86 5.90
C ASP A 27 -58.06 -70.91 6.23
N GLN A 28 -57.66 -71.78 7.17
CA GLN A 28 -56.28 -71.93 7.58
C GLN A 28 -55.88 -73.41 7.68
N PHE A 29 -54.67 -73.75 7.21
CA PHE A 29 -54.06 -75.06 7.48
C PHE A 29 -53.59 -75.07 8.93
N GLN A 30 -53.88 -76.12 9.70
CA GLN A 30 -53.59 -76.23 11.13
C GLN A 30 -52.97 -77.57 11.46
N VAL A 31 -52.05 -77.60 12.42
CA VAL A 31 -51.36 -78.81 12.92
C VAL A 31 -51.73 -79.03 14.38
N LYS A 32 -51.92 -80.29 14.77
CA LYS A 32 -52.23 -80.68 16.16
C LYS A 32 -50.95 -80.72 16.98
N ILE A 33 -50.90 -79.95 18.06
CA ILE A 33 -49.74 -79.92 18.96
C ILE A 33 -50.08 -80.74 20.22
N PRO A 34 -49.33 -81.82 20.52
CA PRO A 34 -49.51 -82.57 21.75
C PRO A 34 -49.13 -81.72 22.97
N SER A 35 -50.05 -81.52 23.92
CA SER A 35 -49.79 -80.63 25.07
C SER A 35 -49.10 -81.32 26.26
N GLY A 36 -48.84 -82.63 26.16
CA GLY A 36 -48.05 -83.40 27.14
C GLY A 36 -48.71 -83.65 28.50
N THR A 37 -49.61 -82.77 28.95
CA THR A 37 -50.33 -82.88 30.24
C THR A 37 -51.76 -82.31 30.20
N GLY A 38 -52.36 -82.13 29.01
CA GLY A 38 -53.73 -81.62 28.82
C GLY A 38 -54.36 -82.03 27.49
N GLU A 39 -55.49 -81.42 27.10
CA GLU A 39 -56.05 -81.59 25.75
C GLU A 39 -55.11 -80.99 24.70
N ASP A 40 -54.95 -81.68 23.56
CA ASP A 40 -54.16 -81.21 22.43
C ASP A 40 -54.77 -79.95 21.82
N VAL A 41 -53.95 -78.96 21.52
CA VAL A 41 -54.39 -77.69 20.93
C VAL A 41 -54.03 -77.67 19.45
N TRP A 42 -54.95 -77.15 18.62
CA TRP A 42 -54.70 -76.96 17.20
C TRP A 42 -54.11 -75.57 16.94
N ALA A 43 -52.96 -75.52 16.28
CA ALA A 43 -52.30 -74.29 15.90
C ALA A 43 -52.36 -74.09 14.40
N THR A 44 -52.62 -72.87 13.94
CA THR A 44 -52.53 -72.54 12.52
C THR A 44 -51.08 -72.65 12.04
N ALA A 45 -50.87 -73.41 10.97
CA ALA A 45 -49.66 -73.38 10.16
C ALA A 45 -49.61 -72.06 9.39
N ASN A 46 -49.26 -70.99 10.11
CA ASN A 46 -48.83 -69.76 9.46
C ASN A 46 -47.47 -70.07 8.83
N GLY A 47 -47.29 -69.70 7.56
CA GLY A 47 -45.98 -69.70 6.92
C GLY A 47 -45.07 -68.73 7.69
N GLY A 48 -44.36 -69.25 8.68
CA GLY A 48 -43.51 -68.45 9.56
C GLY A 48 -43.48 -68.97 10.98
N GLY A 49 -42.41 -69.71 11.30
CA GLY A 49 -41.83 -69.73 12.63
C GLY A 49 -42.32 -70.81 13.59
N GLY A 50 -41.53 -71.89 13.72
CA GLY A 50 -41.68 -72.82 14.82
C GLY A 50 -40.79 -74.07 14.76
N GLY A 51 -39.47 -73.90 14.75
CA GLY A 51 -38.52 -74.94 15.19
C GLY A 51 -37.73 -75.71 14.11
N GLY A 52 -36.56 -75.19 13.73
CA GLY A 52 -35.41 -76.00 13.25
C GLY A 52 -35.18 -76.13 11.73
N SER A 53 -34.26 -75.32 11.20
CA SER A 53 -33.40 -75.58 10.02
C SER A 53 -34.01 -75.68 8.60
N ALA A 54 -34.68 -74.63 8.14
CA ALA A 54 -34.62 -74.23 6.72
C ALA A 54 -34.76 -72.70 6.62
N ILE A 55 -33.64 -71.98 6.54
CA ILE A 55 -33.62 -70.53 6.37
C ILE A 55 -33.78 -70.26 4.87
N GLY A 56 -34.86 -69.60 4.45
CA GLY A 56 -34.96 -69.07 3.07
C GLY A 56 -33.82 -68.07 2.78
N PRO A 57 -33.63 -67.63 1.52
CA PRO A 57 -32.62 -66.61 1.23
C PRO A 57 -32.85 -65.33 2.06
N GLN A 58 -31.79 -64.79 2.66
CA GLN A 58 -31.84 -63.58 3.48
C GLN A 58 -30.74 -62.60 3.10
N ILE A 59 -31.06 -61.31 3.08
CA ILE A 59 -30.09 -60.22 2.95
C ILE A 59 -29.96 -59.50 4.29
N PHE A 60 -28.74 -59.43 4.79
CA PHE A 60 -28.34 -58.69 5.98
C PHE A 60 -27.71 -57.38 5.51
N VAL A 61 -28.38 -56.27 5.75
CA VAL A 61 -27.91 -54.94 5.36
C VAL A 61 -27.31 -54.24 6.57
N THR A 62 -26.02 -53.92 6.47
CA THR A 62 -25.33 -53.03 7.41
C THR A 62 -25.21 -51.67 6.76
N VAL A 63 -25.77 -50.65 7.41
CA VAL A 63 -25.75 -49.25 6.98
C VAL A 63 -25.94 -48.39 8.22
N ASP A 64 -25.57 -47.11 8.15
CA ASP A 64 -25.74 -46.18 9.26
C ASP A 64 -27.18 -46.13 9.77
N ALA A 65 -27.35 -46.10 11.09
CA ALA A 65 -28.66 -46.06 11.74
C ALA A 65 -29.47 -44.82 11.28
N GLY A 66 -30.78 -45.00 11.08
CA GLY A 66 -31.70 -43.99 10.54
C GLY A 66 -31.84 -44.03 9.02
N SER A 67 -31.02 -44.79 8.30
CA SER A 67 -31.12 -44.94 6.85
C SER A 67 -32.40 -45.65 6.44
N ALA A 68 -33.13 -45.10 5.46
CA ALA A 68 -34.22 -45.80 4.82
C ALA A 68 -33.65 -46.78 3.78
N VAL A 69 -33.92 -48.07 3.94
CA VAL A 69 -33.39 -49.12 3.07
C VAL A 69 -34.53 -49.78 2.29
N THR A 70 -34.39 -49.83 0.98
CA THR A 70 -35.27 -50.54 0.06
C THR A 70 -34.52 -51.70 -0.56
N CYS A 71 -35.11 -52.89 -0.49
CA CYS A 71 -34.63 -54.12 -1.13
C CYS A 71 -35.67 -54.60 -2.14
N SER A 72 -35.33 -54.63 -3.43
CA SER A 72 -36.28 -54.93 -4.51
C SER A 72 -35.71 -55.82 -5.61
N ASP A 73 -36.54 -56.70 -6.17
CA ASP A 73 -36.28 -57.48 -7.40
C ASP A 73 -36.91 -56.82 -8.66
N GLY A 74 -37.39 -55.58 -8.54
CA GLY A 74 -38.12 -54.84 -9.58
C GLY A 74 -39.62 -55.09 -9.61
N VAL A 75 -40.14 -56.05 -8.83
CA VAL A 75 -41.58 -56.34 -8.69
C VAL A 75 -42.02 -56.31 -7.23
N THR A 76 -41.26 -56.99 -6.37
CA THR A 76 -41.39 -57.04 -4.93
C THR A 76 -40.52 -55.94 -4.31
N GLU A 77 -41.05 -55.25 -3.30
CA GLU A 77 -40.31 -54.22 -2.57
C GLU A 77 -40.45 -54.46 -1.06
N LEU A 78 -39.30 -54.55 -0.39
CA LEU A 78 -39.20 -54.64 1.06
C LEU A 78 -38.50 -53.38 1.56
N THR A 79 -39.08 -52.73 2.57
CA THR A 79 -38.52 -51.50 3.14
C THR A 79 -38.33 -51.62 4.64
N ALA A 80 -37.30 -50.98 5.15
CA ALA A 80 -37.02 -50.86 6.57
C ALA A 80 -36.23 -49.58 6.86
N VAL A 81 -36.15 -49.22 8.13
CA VAL A 81 -35.26 -48.15 8.62
C VAL A 81 -34.19 -48.81 9.47
N ALA A 82 -32.92 -48.50 9.20
CA ALA A 82 -31.78 -49.06 9.92
C ALA A 82 -31.80 -48.61 11.39
N GLY A 83 -31.57 -49.56 12.31
CA GLY A 83 -31.25 -49.28 13.70
C GLY A 83 -29.77 -49.58 13.97
N ASP A 84 -29.42 -49.87 15.22
CA ASP A 84 -28.05 -50.26 15.59
C ASP A 84 -27.68 -51.68 15.12
N ASP A 85 -28.69 -52.55 14.95
CA ASP A 85 -28.52 -53.90 14.42
C ASP A 85 -28.75 -53.94 12.90
N PRO A 86 -28.04 -54.83 12.16
CA PRO A 86 -28.27 -55.03 10.73
C PRO A 86 -29.72 -55.35 10.39
N ILE A 87 -30.23 -54.75 9.32
CA ILE A 87 -31.57 -55.05 8.80
C ILE A 87 -31.53 -56.45 8.16
N ILE A 88 -32.53 -57.28 8.46
CA ILE A 88 -32.65 -58.61 7.87
C ILE A 88 -33.89 -58.66 6.99
N PHE A 89 -33.69 -58.70 5.68
CA PHE A 89 -34.76 -58.99 4.72
C PHE A 89 -34.82 -60.50 4.44
N SER A 90 -35.97 -61.12 4.73
CA SER A 90 -36.24 -62.49 4.28
C SER A 90 -36.91 -62.45 2.93
N LEU A 91 -36.28 -63.05 1.92
CA LEU A 91 -36.68 -62.90 0.54
C LEU A 91 -37.68 -63.99 0.11
N PRO A 92 -38.74 -63.65 -0.64
CA PRO A 92 -39.75 -64.62 -1.08
C PRO A 92 -39.29 -65.50 -2.26
N ASN A 93 -38.26 -65.07 -3.01
CA ASN A 93 -37.78 -65.70 -4.24
C ASN A 93 -36.28 -65.46 -4.45
N TYR A 94 -35.70 -66.27 -5.34
CA TYR A 94 -34.34 -66.10 -5.88
C TYR A 94 -34.35 -65.13 -7.07
N GLY A 95 -33.20 -64.54 -7.38
CA GLY A 95 -33.01 -63.63 -8.51
C GLY A 95 -32.09 -62.45 -8.18
N THR A 96 -32.04 -61.45 -9.07
CA THR A 96 -31.29 -60.22 -8.85
C THR A 96 -32.05 -59.29 -7.90
N TRP A 97 -31.40 -58.89 -6.82
CA TRP A 97 -31.93 -57.95 -5.85
C TRP A 97 -31.07 -56.68 -5.82
N THR A 98 -31.74 -55.53 -5.82
CA THR A 98 -31.13 -54.22 -5.61
C THR A 98 -31.45 -53.74 -4.21
N VAL A 99 -30.42 -53.40 -3.45
CA VAL A 99 -30.50 -52.87 -2.09
C VAL A 99 -30.02 -51.43 -2.12
N THR A 100 -30.93 -50.50 -1.88
CA THR A 100 -30.65 -49.06 -1.86
C THR A 100 -30.88 -48.51 -0.47
N GLY A 101 -29.89 -47.81 0.07
CA GLY A 101 -29.99 -47.12 1.34
C GLY A 101 -29.96 -45.62 1.11
N THR A 102 -30.81 -44.86 1.81
CA THR A 102 -30.82 -43.40 1.78
C THR A 102 -30.78 -42.82 3.19
N LEU A 103 -29.90 -41.84 3.42
CA LEU A 103 -29.80 -41.08 4.66
C LEU A 103 -29.76 -39.59 4.33
N GLY A 104 -30.88 -38.89 4.52
CA GLY A 104 -31.04 -37.53 4.02
C GLY A 104 -30.90 -37.48 2.48
N ASP A 105 -29.90 -36.73 1.98
CA ASP A 105 -29.61 -36.58 0.55
C ASP A 105 -28.48 -37.51 0.05
N GLN A 106 -28.04 -38.46 0.88
CA GLN A 106 -27.04 -39.47 0.53
C GLN A 106 -27.73 -40.76 0.10
N THR A 107 -27.17 -41.42 -0.91
CA THR A 107 -27.67 -42.69 -1.43
C THR A 107 -26.50 -43.60 -1.73
N ASP A 108 -26.63 -44.87 -1.37
CA ASP A 108 -25.76 -45.94 -1.82
C ASP A 108 -26.60 -47.12 -2.32
N THR A 109 -26.10 -47.88 -3.28
CA THR A 109 -26.86 -48.97 -3.91
C THR A 109 -25.95 -50.13 -4.28
N GLU A 110 -26.34 -51.29 -3.81
CA GLU A 110 -25.70 -52.56 -4.11
C GLU A 110 -26.65 -53.48 -4.85
N VAL A 111 -26.14 -54.20 -5.83
CA VAL A 111 -26.90 -55.17 -6.62
C VAL A 111 -26.25 -56.53 -6.46
N LEU A 112 -27.04 -57.52 -6.04
CA LEU A 112 -26.56 -58.88 -5.84
C LEU A 112 -27.49 -59.92 -6.43
N GLU A 113 -26.90 -61.03 -6.87
CA GLU A 113 -27.64 -62.20 -7.32
C GLU A 113 -27.87 -63.15 -6.14
N VAL A 114 -29.13 -63.49 -5.89
CA VAL A 114 -29.57 -64.40 -4.83
C VAL A 114 -29.98 -65.73 -5.48
N ASP A 115 -29.07 -66.69 -5.55
CA ASP A 115 -29.24 -67.96 -6.30
C ASP A 115 -29.46 -69.19 -5.39
N THR A 116 -29.18 -69.04 -4.11
CA THR A 116 -29.17 -70.12 -3.11
C THR A 116 -29.69 -69.63 -1.77
N ALA A 117 -30.34 -70.53 -1.03
CA ALA A 117 -30.85 -70.26 0.32
C ALA A 117 -29.70 -70.16 1.34
N LYS A 118 -29.13 -68.96 1.45
CA LYS A 118 -28.10 -68.59 2.41
C LYS A 118 -28.27 -67.13 2.84
N ARG A 119 -27.38 -66.71 3.75
CA ARG A 119 -27.21 -65.31 4.14
C ARG A 119 -26.31 -64.59 3.14
N TYR A 120 -26.77 -63.46 2.64
CA TYR A 120 -25.99 -62.49 1.88
C TYR A 120 -25.79 -61.26 2.75
N ASN A 121 -24.58 -60.72 2.80
CA ASN A 121 -24.29 -59.50 3.55
C ASN A 121 -24.09 -58.38 2.54
N VAL A 122 -24.77 -57.26 2.77
CA VAL A 122 -24.63 -56.02 2.01
C VAL A 122 -24.21 -54.97 3.01
N THR A 123 -23.16 -54.22 2.67
CA THR A 123 -22.76 -53.03 3.44
C THR A 123 -22.95 -51.84 2.53
N LEU A 124 -23.77 -50.89 2.97
CA LEU A 124 -23.95 -49.62 2.28
C LEU A 124 -23.23 -48.52 3.06
N ALA A 125 -22.52 -47.65 2.35
CA ALA A 125 -21.75 -46.56 2.93
C ALA A 125 -21.99 -45.25 2.16
N TYR A 126 -22.12 -44.16 2.89
CA TYR A 126 -22.37 -42.84 2.29
C TYR A 126 -21.09 -42.05 2.10
N PHE A 127 -20.99 -41.34 0.98
CA PHE A 127 -19.85 -40.46 0.75
C PHE A 127 -19.82 -39.30 1.74
N SER A 128 -18.70 -39.06 2.41
CA SER A 128 -18.40 -37.94 3.30
C SER A 128 -16.94 -37.49 3.13
N ALA A 129 -16.74 -36.23 2.78
CA ALA A 129 -15.43 -35.58 2.77
C ALA A 129 -15.51 -34.23 3.50
N THR A 130 -14.38 -33.69 3.96
CA THR A 130 -14.34 -32.38 4.63
C THR A 130 -13.76 -31.33 3.69
N LEU A 131 -14.41 -30.17 3.57
CA LEU A 131 -13.90 -29.01 2.84
C LEU A 131 -13.63 -27.84 3.79
N ASN A 132 -12.36 -27.58 4.06
CA ASN A 132 -11.89 -26.46 4.87
C ASN A 132 -11.62 -25.23 3.98
N ILE A 133 -12.18 -24.10 4.36
CA ILE A 133 -12.12 -22.85 3.63
C ILE A 133 -11.45 -21.81 4.51
N THR A 134 -10.46 -21.11 3.96
CA THR A 134 -9.84 -19.94 4.57
C THR A 134 -10.20 -18.69 3.77
N THR A 135 -10.72 -17.67 4.44
CA THR A 135 -11.07 -16.38 3.82
C THR A 135 -11.10 -15.26 4.86
N LYS A 136 -11.65 -14.08 4.51
CA LYS A 136 -11.85 -12.98 5.45
C LYS A 136 -12.85 -13.41 6.54
N ALA A 137 -12.49 -13.18 7.81
CA ALA A 137 -13.42 -13.34 8.93
C ALA A 137 -14.76 -12.63 8.71
N GLY A 138 -15.84 -13.35 8.99
CA GLY A 138 -17.22 -12.90 8.80
C GLY A 138 -17.71 -12.85 7.34
N ALA A 139 -16.92 -13.32 6.36
CA ALA A 139 -17.37 -13.40 4.98
C ALA A 139 -18.39 -14.55 4.80
N ALA A 140 -19.45 -14.30 4.04
CA ALA A 140 -20.43 -15.32 3.69
C ALA A 140 -19.90 -16.15 2.51
N VAL A 141 -19.84 -17.46 2.65
CA VAL A 141 -19.31 -18.39 1.65
C VAL A 141 -20.45 -19.22 1.05
N ILE A 142 -20.38 -19.43 -0.26
CA ILE A 142 -21.20 -20.36 -1.02
C ILE A 142 -20.28 -21.37 -1.69
N ALA A 143 -20.57 -22.65 -1.53
CA ALA A 143 -19.94 -23.75 -2.26
C ALA A 143 -21.03 -24.53 -3.03
N THR A 144 -20.86 -24.75 -4.33
CA THR A 144 -21.83 -25.47 -5.15
C THR A 144 -21.17 -26.37 -6.18
N ASN A 145 -21.74 -27.55 -6.42
CA ASN A 145 -21.38 -28.44 -7.53
C ASN A 145 -22.42 -28.39 -8.68
N GLY A 146 -23.25 -27.33 -8.73
CA GLY A 146 -24.31 -27.14 -9.72
C GLY A 146 -25.65 -27.81 -9.37
N THR A 147 -25.66 -28.83 -8.50
CA THR A 147 -26.91 -29.47 -8.02
C THR A 147 -27.17 -29.20 -6.55
N LYS A 148 -26.13 -29.23 -5.72
CA LYS A 148 -26.16 -28.91 -4.29
C LYS A 148 -25.48 -27.57 -4.03
N SER A 149 -25.91 -26.88 -2.99
CA SER A 149 -25.33 -25.61 -2.53
C SER A 149 -25.25 -25.60 -1.02
N LEU A 150 -24.08 -25.29 -0.50
CA LEU A 150 -23.81 -25.11 0.92
C LEU A 150 -23.46 -23.65 1.18
N THR A 151 -23.99 -23.10 2.27
CA THR A 151 -23.74 -21.72 2.69
C THR A 151 -23.26 -21.68 4.13
N GLY A 152 -22.37 -20.74 4.43
CA GLY A 152 -21.79 -20.58 5.75
C GLY A 152 -21.14 -19.21 5.92
N ILE A 153 -20.73 -18.90 7.14
CA ILE A 153 -20.02 -17.66 7.46
C ILE A 153 -18.68 -18.05 8.07
N ALA A 154 -17.59 -17.51 7.54
CA ALA A 154 -16.27 -17.73 8.11
C ALA A 154 -16.18 -17.14 9.53
N ASP A 155 -15.58 -17.89 10.45
CA ASP A 155 -15.44 -17.51 11.85
C ASP A 155 -14.47 -16.32 12.05
N GLU A 156 -14.19 -15.97 13.31
CA GLU A 156 -13.30 -14.87 13.66
C GLU A 156 -11.85 -15.06 13.19
N SER A 157 -11.43 -16.31 12.96
CA SER A 157 -10.13 -16.65 12.40
C SER A 157 -10.11 -16.64 10.87
N GLY A 158 -11.27 -16.51 10.23
CA GLY A 158 -11.42 -16.62 8.78
C GLY A 158 -11.60 -18.05 8.28
N ALA A 159 -11.85 -19.01 9.17
CA ALA A 159 -12.04 -20.41 8.83
C ALA A 159 -13.53 -20.77 8.69
N LEU A 160 -13.83 -21.70 7.79
CA LEU A 160 -15.14 -22.34 7.65
C LEU A 160 -14.92 -23.79 7.21
N SER A 161 -15.72 -24.73 7.70
CA SER A 161 -15.66 -26.12 7.27
C SER A 161 -17.03 -26.62 6.86
N PHE A 162 -17.08 -27.32 5.72
CA PHE A 162 -18.27 -28.01 5.25
C PHE A 162 -18.04 -29.52 5.23
N ASN A 163 -19.05 -30.29 5.66
CA ASN A 163 -19.13 -31.72 5.34
C ASN A 163 -19.76 -31.88 3.94
N ILE A 164 -19.06 -32.59 3.06
CA ILE A 164 -19.40 -32.80 1.66
C ILE A 164 -19.95 -34.21 1.49
N ALA A 165 -21.23 -34.29 1.20
CA ALA A 165 -21.97 -35.55 1.05
C ALA A 165 -22.02 -36.09 -0.39
N SER A 166 -21.34 -35.44 -1.33
CA SER A 166 -21.35 -35.84 -2.75
C SER A 166 -20.05 -35.45 -3.44
N PRO A 167 -19.35 -36.41 -4.09
CA PRO A 167 -18.13 -36.11 -4.83
C PRO A 167 -18.43 -35.26 -6.08
N GLY A 168 -17.38 -34.68 -6.65
CA GLY A 168 -17.40 -33.88 -7.87
C GLY A 168 -16.66 -32.56 -7.72
N THR A 169 -16.76 -31.73 -8.75
CA THR A 169 -16.17 -30.39 -8.78
C THR A 169 -17.07 -29.38 -8.07
N TRP A 170 -16.55 -28.74 -7.02
CA TRP A 170 -17.22 -27.69 -6.26
C TRP A 170 -16.62 -26.32 -6.62
N THR A 171 -17.47 -25.38 -7.01
CA THR A 171 -17.11 -23.96 -7.24
C THR A 171 -17.44 -23.16 -5.99
N LEU A 172 -16.51 -22.31 -5.56
CA LEU A 172 -16.64 -21.54 -4.32
C LEU A 172 -16.56 -20.03 -4.55
N ARG A 173 -17.26 -19.28 -3.71
CA ARG A 173 -17.21 -17.81 -3.66
C ARG A 173 -17.52 -17.32 -2.25
N ALA A 174 -16.74 -16.36 -1.76
CA ALA A 174 -17.03 -15.61 -0.56
C ALA A 174 -17.55 -14.22 -0.91
N SER A 175 -18.38 -13.63 -0.04
CA SER A 175 -18.90 -12.27 -0.16
C SER A 175 -18.69 -11.49 1.12
N THR A 176 -18.26 -10.23 0.99
CA THR A 176 -18.12 -9.30 2.11
C THR A 176 -18.21 -7.87 1.59
N GLU A 177 -18.77 -6.94 2.37
CA GLU A 177 -18.83 -5.51 2.02
C GLU A 177 -19.40 -5.19 0.62
N GLY A 178 -20.32 -6.06 0.14
CA GLY A 178 -20.94 -5.96 -1.17
C GLY A 178 -19.99 -6.28 -2.35
N VAL A 179 -18.91 -7.02 -2.12
CA VAL A 179 -18.03 -7.57 -3.17
C VAL A 179 -17.82 -9.06 -3.01
N ASP A 180 -17.24 -9.65 -4.04
CA ASP A 180 -17.01 -11.08 -4.16
C ASP A 180 -15.51 -11.38 -4.13
N SER A 181 -15.16 -12.56 -3.63
CA SER A 181 -13.81 -13.10 -3.76
C SER A 181 -13.56 -13.62 -5.17
N ASN A 182 -12.36 -14.16 -5.41
CA ASN A 182 -12.12 -15.07 -6.53
C ASN A 182 -13.11 -16.26 -6.49
N GLN A 183 -13.29 -16.93 -7.64
CA GLN A 183 -14.18 -18.08 -7.78
C GLN A 183 -13.41 -19.35 -8.20
N PRO A 184 -12.62 -19.95 -7.29
CA PRO A 184 -11.89 -21.17 -7.60
C PRO A 184 -12.81 -22.41 -7.55
N THR A 185 -12.30 -23.51 -8.09
CA THR A 185 -12.92 -24.84 -8.03
C THR A 185 -12.04 -25.82 -7.27
N VAL A 186 -12.64 -26.78 -6.57
CA VAL A 186 -11.97 -27.91 -5.92
C VAL A 186 -12.62 -29.21 -6.37
N GLU A 187 -11.83 -30.22 -6.70
CA GLU A 187 -12.28 -31.56 -7.10
C GLU A 187 -12.23 -32.49 -5.90
N ILE A 188 -13.41 -32.99 -5.48
CA ILE A 188 -13.59 -33.81 -4.28
C ILE A 188 -14.02 -35.20 -4.72
N GLU A 189 -13.16 -36.21 -4.55
CA GLU A 189 -13.39 -37.55 -5.12
C GLU A 189 -13.14 -38.68 -4.12
N THR A 190 -12.38 -38.43 -3.06
CA THR A 190 -11.95 -39.47 -2.13
C THR A 190 -12.73 -39.39 -0.82
N GLU A 191 -13.26 -40.54 -0.42
CA GLU A 191 -14.00 -40.70 0.83
C GLU A 191 -13.12 -40.44 2.05
N GLY A 192 -13.64 -39.71 3.03
CA GLY A 192 -12.97 -39.39 4.29
C GLY A 192 -11.85 -38.36 4.21
N GLU A 193 -11.48 -37.91 3.00
CA GLU A 193 -10.39 -36.97 2.82
C GLU A 193 -10.77 -35.52 3.18
N THR A 194 -9.75 -34.73 3.50
CA THR A 194 -9.89 -33.30 3.77
C THR A 194 -9.28 -32.48 2.64
N TYR A 195 -10.08 -31.56 2.11
CA TYR A 195 -9.71 -30.64 1.05
C TYR A 195 -9.63 -29.23 1.61
N GLU A 196 -8.66 -28.44 1.14
CA GLU A 196 -8.44 -27.08 1.61
C GLU A 196 -8.48 -26.08 0.45
N ILE A 197 -9.08 -24.92 0.69
CA ILE A 197 -9.14 -23.85 -0.31
C ILE A 197 -9.12 -22.47 0.33
N THR A 198 -8.48 -21.51 -0.35
CA THR A 198 -8.44 -20.11 0.09
C THR A 198 -9.23 -19.22 -0.88
N LEU A 199 -10.11 -18.40 -0.32
CA LEU A 199 -10.88 -17.40 -1.05
C LEU A 199 -10.34 -16.01 -0.74
N SER A 200 -9.79 -15.35 -1.76
CA SER A 200 -9.10 -14.06 -1.67
C SER A 200 -9.95 -12.94 -2.25
N PHE A 201 -9.89 -11.77 -1.62
CA PHE A 201 -10.52 -10.54 -2.10
C PHE A 201 -9.47 -9.59 -2.68
N ILE A 202 -9.90 -8.71 -3.58
CA ILE A 202 -9.11 -7.53 -3.94
C ILE A 202 -9.27 -6.53 -2.80
N THR A 203 -8.16 -6.19 -2.15
CA THR A 203 -8.14 -5.13 -1.13
C THR A 203 -7.14 -4.07 -1.51
N VAL A 204 -7.46 -2.80 -1.25
CA VAL A 204 -6.52 -1.70 -1.35
C VAL A 204 -6.45 -0.99 -0.01
N THR A 205 -5.28 -1.02 0.63
CA THR A 205 -5.00 -0.21 1.81
C THR A 205 -4.41 1.13 1.37
N ILE A 206 -5.13 2.21 1.64
CA ILE A 206 -4.75 3.57 1.28
C ILE A 206 -4.29 4.29 2.54
N THR A 207 -3.05 4.78 2.50
CA THR A 207 -2.45 5.65 3.51
C THR A 207 -2.52 7.09 3.01
N ALA A 208 -3.16 7.96 3.79
CA ALA A 208 -3.27 9.39 3.53
C ALA A 208 -3.46 10.12 4.85
N ASP A 209 -3.17 11.41 4.91
CA ASP A 209 -3.33 12.22 6.12
C ASP A 209 -4.71 12.01 6.78
N PRO A 210 -4.79 11.84 8.12
CA PRO A 210 -6.06 11.74 8.82
C PRO A 210 -6.99 12.92 8.52
N GLY A 211 -8.27 12.62 8.29
CA GLY A 211 -9.29 13.58 7.87
C GLY A 211 -9.41 13.80 6.35
N SER A 212 -8.53 13.20 5.54
CA SER A 212 -8.64 13.26 4.08
C SER A 212 -9.86 12.48 3.58
N THR A 213 -10.64 13.08 2.68
CA THR A 213 -11.68 12.34 1.92
C THR A 213 -10.98 11.54 0.83
N VAL A 214 -11.09 10.21 0.88
CA VAL A 214 -10.49 9.30 -0.09
C VAL A 214 -11.57 8.73 -0.99
N THR A 215 -11.32 8.69 -2.29
CA THR A 215 -12.14 8.02 -3.31
C THR A 215 -11.28 7.06 -4.13
N CYS A 216 -11.85 5.93 -4.52
CA CYS A 216 -11.24 4.92 -5.38
C CYS A 216 -12.27 4.54 -6.44
N THR A 217 -11.99 4.78 -7.72
CA THR A 217 -12.96 4.54 -8.82
C THR A 217 -12.32 3.94 -10.07
N ASP A 218 -13.02 3.00 -10.71
CA ASP A 218 -12.68 2.48 -12.05
C ASP A 218 -13.47 3.18 -13.18
N GLY A 219 -14.15 4.28 -12.86
CA GLY A 219 -15.04 5.02 -13.75
C GLY A 219 -16.50 4.57 -13.71
N ASN A 220 -16.79 3.36 -13.23
CA ASN A 220 -18.15 2.83 -13.08
C ASN A 220 -18.55 2.66 -11.61
N THR A 221 -17.65 2.11 -10.82
CA THR A 221 -17.77 1.88 -9.37
C THR A 221 -16.94 2.92 -8.63
N THR A 222 -17.44 3.40 -7.50
CA THR A 222 -16.68 4.28 -6.59
C THR A 222 -16.79 3.78 -5.16
N ARG A 223 -15.66 3.68 -4.48
CA ARG A 223 -15.56 3.50 -3.03
C ARG A 223 -15.03 4.78 -2.40
N SER A 224 -15.59 5.19 -1.27
CA SER A 224 -15.20 6.43 -0.60
C SER A 224 -15.16 6.27 0.91
N GLY A 225 -14.30 7.04 1.58
CA GLY A 225 -14.15 7.03 3.03
C GLY A 225 -13.33 8.22 3.53
N VAL A 226 -13.19 8.35 4.84
CA VAL A 226 -12.37 9.39 5.48
C VAL A 226 -11.16 8.73 6.14
N SER A 227 -9.95 9.16 5.77
CA SER A 227 -8.71 8.54 6.25
C SER A 227 -8.54 8.76 7.75
N VAL A 228 -8.11 7.71 8.45
CA VAL A 228 -7.63 7.76 9.84
C VAL A 228 -6.11 7.56 9.91
N GLY A 229 -5.41 7.71 8.78
CA GLY A 229 -3.99 7.40 8.59
C GLY A 229 -3.80 6.24 7.62
N ALA A 230 -4.56 5.15 7.80
CA ALA A 230 -4.68 4.07 6.83
C ALA A 230 -6.11 3.52 6.83
N MET A 231 -6.62 3.14 5.65
CA MET A 231 -7.93 2.52 5.48
C MET A 231 -7.90 1.46 4.39
N THR A 232 -8.74 0.44 4.49
CA THR A 232 -8.82 -0.63 3.48
C THR A 232 -10.17 -0.59 2.78
N PHE A 233 -10.14 -0.61 1.45
CA PHE A 233 -11.33 -0.85 0.62
C PHE A 233 -11.29 -2.23 -0.01
N TYR A 234 -12.46 -2.84 -0.12
CA TYR A 234 -12.68 -4.04 -0.92
C TYR A 234 -13.17 -3.65 -2.31
N LEU A 235 -12.45 -4.10 -3.34
CA LEU A 235 -12.76 -3.76 -4.73
C LEU A 235 -13.48 -4.92 -5.43
N PRO A 236 -14.51 -4.67 -6.24
CA PRO A 236 -15.30 -5.73 -6.88
C PRO A 236 -14.64 -6.38 -8.09
N ASN A 237 -13.64 -5.73 -8.70
CA ASN A 237 -13.07 -6.19 -9.96
C ASN A 237 -11.61 -5.76 -10.16
N THR A 238 -10.90 -6.55 -10.95
CA THR A 238 -9.60 -6.18 -11.52
C THR A 238 -9.76 -5.04 -12.53
N GLY A 239 -8.67 -4.35 -12.84
CA GLY A 239 -8.67 -3.22 -13.77
C GLY A 239 -7.86 -2.05 -13.25
N VAL A 240 -8.05 -0.89 -13.88
CA VAL A 240 -7.37 0.34 -13.50
C VAL A 240 -8.29 1.17 -12.62
N TRP A 241 -7.80 1.48 -11.41
CA TRP A 241 -8.50 2.28 -10.42
C TRP A 241 -7.77 3.60 -10.20
N GLN A 242 -8.51 4.71 -10.26
CA GLN A 242 -8.04 6.03 -9.86
C GLN A 242 -8.33 6.24 -8.38
N ILE A 243 -7.29 6.52 -7.62
CA ILE A 243 -7.36 6.74 -6.18
C ILE A 243 -7.03 8.19 -5.92
N THR A 244 -7.88 8.88 -5.18
CA THR A 244 -7.73 10.31 -4.90
C THR A 244 -7.99 10.58 -3.42
N ALA A 245 -7.15 11.36 -2.78
CA ALA A 245 -7.36 11.91 -1.46
C ALA A 245 -7.47 13.43 -1.55
N THR A 246 -8.45 14.01 -0.88
CA THR A 246 -8.67 15.45 -0.83
C THR A 246 -8.71 15.94 0.62
N LYS A 247 -7.97 17.00 0.93
CA LYS A 247 -7.93 17.63 2.25
C LYS A 247 -7.64 19.12 2.13
N ASP A 248 -8.45 19.95 2.78
CA ASP A 248 -8.29 21.42 2.81
C ASP A 248 -8.12 22.04 1.41
N GLY A 249 -8.87 21.54 0.42
CA GLY A 249 -8.81 22.00 -0.98
C GLY A 249 -7.63 21.45 -1.79
N GLN A 250 -6.75 20.64 -1.18
CA GLN A 250 -5.64 19.97 -1.86
C GLN A 250 -6.03 18.56 -2.29
N THR A 251 -5.41 18.07 -3.35
CA THR A 251 -5.69 16.76 -3.92
C THR A 251 -4.38 16.00 -4.17
N ALA A 252 -4.34 14.74 -3.76
CA ALA A 252 -3.30 13.78 -4.11
C ALA A 252 -3.94 12.59 -4.83
N SER A 253 -3.35 12.12 -5.92
CA SER A 253 -3.94 11.04 -6.72
C SER A 253 -2.89 10.05 -7.22
N GLU A 254 -3.29 8.79 -7.33
CA GLU A 254 -2.48 7.67 -7.83
C GLU A 254 -3.35 6.78 -8.73
N THR A 255 -2.77 6.22 -9.78
CA THR A 255 -3.40 5.18 -10.60
C THR A 255 -2.93 3.79 -10.15
N LEU A 256 -3.85 2.94 -9.71
CA LEU A 256 -3.58 1.55 -9.31
C LEU A 256 -4.06 0.59 -10.39
N THR A 257 -3.17 -0.27 -10.91
CA THR A 257 -3.56 -1.40 -11.79
C THR A 257 -3.68 -2.68 -10.98
N VAL A 258 -4.90 -3.18 -10.84
CA VAL A 258 -5.24 -4.41 -10.13
C VAL A 258 -5.26 -5.58 -11.12
N GLY A 259 -4.31 -6.50 -11.00
CA GLY A 259 -4.16 -7.65 -11.90
C GLY A 259 -4.71 -8.98 -11.38
N SER A 260 -4.96 -9.08 -10.07
CA SER A 260 -5.43 -10.31 -9.42
C SER A 260 -6.12 -10.02 -8.07
N TYR A 261 -6.81 -11.03 -7.53
CA TYR A 261 -7.42 -11.01 -6.20
C TYR A 261 -6.36 -11.13 -5.11
N ALA A 262 -5.79 -9.98 -4.73
CA ALA A 262 -4.69 -9.86 -3.78
C ALA A 262 -4.78 -8.52 -3.02
N PRO A 263 -4.03 -8.34 -1.93
CA PRO A 263 -3.88 -7.04 -1.29
C PRO A 263 -2.95 -6.10 -2.07
N TYR A 264 -3.32 -4.83 -2.13
CA TYR A 264 -2.57 -3.72 -2.71
C TYR A 264 -2.45 -2.59 -1.68
N THR A 265 -1.41 -1.76 -1.81
CA THR A 265 -1.19 -0.61 -0.92
C THR A 265 -0.90 0.64 -1.74
N VAL A 266 -1.45 1.78 -1.33
CA VAL A 266 -1.21 3.08 -1.96
C VAL A 266 -0.98 4.12 -0.87
N THR A 267 0.03 4.98 -1.04
CA THR A 267 0.29 6.12 -0.16
C THR A 267 0.10 7.41 -0.93
N LEU A 268 -0.77 8.28 -0.44
CA LEU A 268 -1.07 9.57 -1.05
C LEU A 268 -0.50 10.69 -0.16
N ASN A 269 0.44 11.45 -0.73
CA ASN A 269 1.08 12.58 -0.08
C ASN A 269 0.58 13.89 -0.68
N PHE A 270 0.28 14.87 0.18
CA PHE A 270 -0.10 16.22 -0.24
C PHE A 270 1.14 17.10 -0.39
N TYR A 271 1.71 17.09 -1.59
CA TYR A 271 2.83 17.96 -1.93
C TYR A 271 2.36 19.39 -2.23
N LYS A 272 3.25 20.35 -1.98
CA LYS A 272 3.07 21.77 -2.18
C LYS A 272 3.86 22.27 -3.37
N TYR A 273 3.26 23.18 -4.11
CA TYR A 273 3.83 23.83 -5.27
C TYR A 273 3.69 25.33 -5.07
N VAL A 274 4.80 26.01 -4.79
CA VAL A 274 4.80 27.46 -4.56
C VAL A 274 5.70 28.14 -5.57
N GLY A 275 5.36 29.36 -5.96
CA GLY A 275 6.24 30.10 -6.83
C GLY A 275 5.86 31.54 -7.04
N VAL A 276 6.63 32.18 -7.90
CA VAL A 276 6.42 33.53 -8.36
C VAL A 276 6.53 33.63 -9.87
N LYS A 277 5.79 34.58 -10.44
CA LYS A 277 5.95 35.05 -11.80
C LYS A 277 6.59 36.44 -11.78
N VAL A 278 7.68 36.61 -12.51
CA VAL A 278 8.40 37.88 -12.67
C VAL A 278 8.13 38.43 -14.06
N THR A 279 7.53 39.61 -14.15
CA THR A 279 7.32 40.32 -15.43
C THR A 279 8.60 41.05 -15.81
N ILE A 280 9.24 40.64 -16.92
CA ILE A 280 10.59 41.12 -17.30
C ILE A 280 10.59 42.62 -17.61
N SER A 281 9.58 43.11 -18.34
CA SER A 281 9.46 44.54 -18.70
C SER A 281 9.04 45.46 -17.56
N ASN A 282 8.62 44.93 -16.41
CA ASN A 282 8.33 45.76 -15.24
C ASN A 282 9.64 45.98 -14.50
N ASN A 283 10.11 47.23 -14.47
CA ASN A 283 11.41 47.57 -13.89
C ASN A 283 11.35 47.69 -12.35
N ASN A 284 10.17 47.73 -11.73
CA ASN A 284 10.07 47.80 -10.27
C ASN A 284 10.39 46.44 -9.63
N SER A 285 11.29 46.41 -8.64
CA SER A 285 11.77 45.14 -8.07
C SER A 285 10.71 44.36 -7.28
N GLU A 286 9.68 45.01 -6.75
CA GLU A 286 8.61 44.39 -5.96
C GLU A 286 7.35 44.10 -6.81
N SER A 287 6.84 45.10 -7.53
CA SER A 287 5.59 44.97 -8.29
C SER A 287 5.72 44.13 -9.56
N ALA A 288 6.95 43.85 -10.01
CA ALA A 288 7.19 42.91 -11.11
C ALA A 288 6.93 41.46 -10.72
N VAL A 289 6.90 41.16 -9.42
CA VAL A 289 6.78 39.79 -8.90
C VAL A 289 5.35 39.56 -8.40
N SER A 290 4.70 38.50 -8.86
CA SER A 290 3.38 38.04 -8.38
C SER A 290 3.46 36.59 -7.94
N TYR A 291 2.67 36.18 -6.93
CA TYR A 291 2.59 34.78 -6.53
C TYR A 291 1.81 33.93 -7.53
N VAL A 292 2.14 32.65 -7.61
CA VAL A 292 1.45 31.63 -8.40
C VAL A 292 1.32 30.32 -7.59
N GLU A 293 0.46 29.41 -8.04
CA GLU A 293 0.16 28.13 -7.37
C GLU A 293 -0.23 28.31 -5.89
N ASP A 294 0.25 27.46 -4.97
CA ASP A 294 -0.07 27.51 -3.54
C ASP A 294 0.41 28.80 -2.84
N ALA A 295 1.22 29.62 -3.52
CA ALA A 295 1.66 30.91 -2.98
C ALA A 295 0.61 32.03 -3.15
N VAL A 296 -0.41 31.84 -3.99
CA VAL A 296 -1.43 32.88 -4.25
C VAL A 296 -2.14 33.26 -2.94
N GLY A 297 -2.10 34.56 -2.61
CA GLY A 297 -2.71 35.09 -1.37
C GLY A 297 -1.81 35.03 -0.14
N MET A 298 -0.61 34.43 -0.22
CA MET A 298 0.37 34.47 0.86
C MET A 298 0.85 35.91 1.11
N ALA A 299 1.13 36.24 2.38
CA ALA A 299 1.86 37.44 2.73
C ALA A 299 3.37 37.26 2.45
N THR A 300 4.12 38.35 2.36
CA THR A 300 5.58 38.33 2.15
C THR A 300 6.34 38.27 3.48
N GLY A 301 7.57 37.77 3.44
CA GLY A 301 8.51 37.77 4.56
C GLY A 301 8.46 36.52 5.45
N PHE A 302 9.52 36.33 6.23
CA PHE A 302 9.77 35.10 6.99
C PHE A 302 8.61 34.68 7.91
N ASN A 303 7.94 35.61 8.57
CA ASN A 303 6.83 35.28 9.48
C ASN A 303 5.64 34.60 8.78
N ALA A 304 5.37 34.96 7.52
CA ALA A 304 4.31 34.33 6.74
C ALA A 304 4.71 32.92 6.27
N TRP A 305 5.99 32.71 6.01
CA TRP A 305 6.50 31.51 5.34
C TRP A 305 7.08 30.44 6.28
N LYS A 306 7.54 30.80 7.49
CA LYS A 306 8.30 29.89 8.38
C LYS A 306 7.58 28.59 8.74
N ASN A 307 6.24 28.56 8.72
CA ASN A 307 5.44 27.38 9.02
C ASN A 307 4.93 26.65 7.76
N HIS A 308 5.18 27.20 6.57
CA HIS A 308 4.80 26.58 5.31
C HIS A 308 5.64 25.33 5.04
N ASN A 309 5.08 24.29 4.39
CA ASN A 309 5.74 22.99 4.20
C ASN A 309 7.14 23.08 3.59
N ILE A 310 7.33 23.97 2.62
CA ILE A 310 8.61 24.24 1.96
C ILE A 310 9.70 24.75 2.92
N PHE A 311 9.33 25.48 3.98
CA PHE A 311 10.29 26.19 4.84
C PHE A 311 10.39 25.63 6.25
N LYS A 312 9.32 25.04 6.79
CA LYS A 312 9.23 24.61 8.20
C LYS A 312 10.29 23.58 8.62
N ASN A 313 10.82 22.84 7.63
CA ASN A 313 11.81 21.79 7.84
C ASN A 313 13.24 22.23 7.49
N ILE A 314 13.46 23.50 7.15
CA ILE A 314 14.81 24.06 7.00
C ILE A 314 15.35 24.40 8.38
N ARG A 315 16.40 23.72 8.82
CA ARG A 315 16.81 23.69 10.24
C ARG A 315 18.31 23.91 10.43
N PRO A 316 18.73 24.78 11.36
CA PRO A 316 20.13 24.89 11.73
C PRO A 316 20.56 23.70 12.59
N CYS A 317 21.75 23.17 12.35
CA CYS A 317 22.28 21.99 13.02
C CYS A 317 23.82 22.03 13.12
N VAL A 318 24.37 21.14 13.95
CA VAL A 318 25.81 20.84 13.95
C VAL A 318 26.03 19.49 13.31
N VAL A 319 26.84 19.44 12.26
CA VAL A 319 27.18 18.25 11.50
C VAL A 319 28.64 17.88 11.75
N LYS A 320 28.91 16.60 11.99
CA LYS A 320 30.28 16.09 12.13
C LYS A 320 30.38 14.77 11.38
N ASN A 321 31.36 14.68 10.48
CA ASN A 321 31.63 13.48 9.67
C ASN A 321 30.37 12.99 8.94
N GLY A 322 29.59 13.90 8.36
CA GLY A 322 28.36 13.57 7.61
C GLY A 322 27.14 13.23 8.46
N VAL A 323 27.22 13.32 9.80
CA VAL A 323 26.11 13.00 10.71
C VAL A 323 25.70 14.23 11.52
N VAL A 324 24.40 14.53 11.54
CA VAL A 324 23.81 15.55 12.43
C VAL A 324 24.01 15.12 13.88
N GLN A 325 24.70 15.95 14.65
CA GLN A 325 24.95 15.72 16.08
C GLN A 325 23.78 16.22 16.92
N TYR A 326 23.26 17.40 16.60
CA TYR A 326 22.09 18.00 17.22
C TYR A 326 21.57 19.18 16.39
N TYR A 327 20.29 19.50 16.58
CA TYR A 327 19.65 20.68 16.02
C TYR A 327 19.81 21.89 16.93
N LEU A 328 20.02 23.05 16.31
CA LEU A 328 20.10 24.35 16.96
C LEU A 328 18.71 24.98 17.07
N ASN A 329 18.53 25.86 18.05
CA ASN A 329 17.34 26.68 18.15
C ASN A 329 17.34 27.70 16.98
N PRO A 330 16.31 27.72 16.11
CA PRO A 330 16.25 28.63 14.97
C PRO A 330 16.18 30.11 15.36
N ASP A 331 15.77 30.45 16.59
CA ASP A 331 15.75 31.83 17.08
C ASP A 331 17.11 32.26 17.66
N ASP A 332 17.92 31.31 18.15
CA ASP A 332 19.23 31.54 18.73
C ASP A 332 20.16 30.33 18.53
N LEU A 333 21.07 30.42 17.55
CA LEU A 333 22.00 29.36 17.17
C LEU A 333 23.02 29.02 18.28
N THR A 334 23.12 29.84 19.34
CA THR A 334 23.93 29.51 20.52
C THR A 334 23.25 28.48 21.43
N GLN A 335 22.02 28.07 21.12
CA GLN A 335 21.22 27.14 21.90
C GLN A 335 20.82 25.92 21.06
N LYS A 336 20.54 24.80 21.72
CA LYS A 336 19.96 23.61 21.09
C LYS A 336 18.44 23.71 21.08
N VAL A 337 17.78 23.07 20.11
CA VAL A 337 16.30 23.06 20.03
C VAL A 337 15.64 22.45 21.28
N ASN A 338 16.29 21.44 21.88
CA ASN A 338 15.82 20.77 23.11
C ASN A 338 16.32 21.45 24.41
N GLY A 339 16.87 22.67 24.31
CA GLY A 339 17.42 23.44 25.43
C GLY A 339 18.91 23.20 25.69
N GLY A 340 19.52 24.15 26.40
CA GLY A 340 20.95 24.17 26.72
C GLY A 340 21.83 24.83 25.66
N ALA A 341 23.07 25.14 26.04
CA ALA A 341 24.04 25.79 25.16
C ALA A 341 24.55 24.85 24.06
N ALA A 342 24.74 25.40 22.85
CA ALA A 342 25.37 24.75 21.72
C ALA A 342 26.84 25.16 21.59
N THR A 343 27.71 24.23 21.22
CA THR A 343 29.09 24.54 20.85
C THR A 343 29.16 24.75 19.34
N ILE A 344 29.34 26.00 18.91
CA ILE A 344 29.26 26.41 17.50
C ILE A 344 30.56 27.08 16.99
N ASN A 345 31.59 27.14 17.83
CA ASN A 345 32.85 27.86 17.60
C ASN A 345 34.09 26.95 17.68
N SER A 346 33.90 25.62 17.69
CA SER A 346 34.96 24.63 17.87
C SER A 346 34.96 23.56 16.79
N GLU A 347 36.11 23.31 16.18
CA GLU A 347 36.33 22.25 15.19
C GLU A 347 35.99 20.85 15.72
N SER A 348 36.19 20.63 17.03
CA SER A 348 35.91 19.34 17.66
C SER A 348 34.41 19.04 17.78
N ALA A 349 33.56 20.07 17.77
CA ALA A 349 32.10 19.92 17.85
C ALA A 349 31.51 19.55 16.48
N GLY A 350 32.06 20.10 15.40
CA GLY A 350 31.57 19.92 14.04
C GLY A 350 31.33 21.27 13.35
N ASP A 351 30.75 21.20 12.16
CA ASP A 351 30.39 22.34 11.34
C ASP A 351 28.95 22.79 11.62
N VAL A 352 28.73 24.09 11.69
CA VAL A 352 27.38 24.65 11.80
C VAL A 352 26.78 24.76 10.41
N MET A 353 25.71 24.01 10.17
CA MET A 353 25.07 23.88 8.86
C MET A 353 23.58 24.18 8.94
N ILE A 354 22.99 24.51 7.80
CA ILE A 354 21.56 24.59 7.57
C ILE A 354 21.15 23.36 6.76
N GLU A 355 20.39 22.47 7.39
CA GLU A 355 19.75 21.36 6.70
C GLU A 355 18.57 21.89 5.89
N ILE A 356 18.56 21.59 4.59
CA ILE A 356 17.46 21.87 3.68
C ILE A 356 16.98 20.50 3.17
N PRO A 357 15.72 20.11 3.43
CA PRO A 357 15.18 18.84 2.93
C PRO A 357 15.12 18.85 1.41
N LYS A 358 15.01 17.69 0.78
CA LYS A 358 14.89 17.57 -0.68
C LYS A 358 13.74 18.44 -1.20
N LEU A 359 14.10 19.41 -2.03
CA LEU A 359 13.18 20.29 -2.74
C LEU A 359 13.51 20.28 -4.23
N GLY A 360 12.47 20.26 -5.06
CA GLY A 360 12.60 20.50 -6.49
C GLY A 360 12.40 21.98 -6.79
N TYR A 361 13.19 22.57 -7.69
CA TYR A 361 12.89 23.90 -8.22
C TYR A 361 12.66 23.86 -9.74
N LYS A 362 11.84 24.76 -10.27
CA LYS A 362 11.61 24.89 -11.70
C LYS A 362 11.61 26.36 -12.11
N MET A 363 12.44 26.68 -13.10
CA MET A 363 12.56 28.00 -13.70
C MET A 363 12.26 27.90 -15.19
N THR A 364 11.25 28.64 -15.64
CA THR A 364 10.89 28.73 -17.05
C THR A 364 10.79 30.18 -17.49
N THR A 365 11.18 30.45 -18.73
CA THR A 365 10.98 31.75 -19.37
C THR A 365 9.99 31.57 -20.51
N ASP A 366 8.88 32.31 -20.46
CA ASP A 366 7.89 32.34 -21.53
C ASP A 366 7.58 33.80 -21.91
N GLY A 367 7.85 34.14 -23.16
CA GLY A 367 7.77 35.50 -23.69
C GLY A 367 8.49 36.52 -22.79
N ASN A 368 7.70 37.34 -22.11
CA ASN A 368 8.16 38.46 -21.27
C ASN A 368 8.05 38.16 -19.77
N SER A 369 8.11 36.89 -19.36
CA SER A 369 8.01 36.50 -17.96
C SER A 369 8.91 35.32 -17.59
N HIS A 370 9.43 35.34 -16.37
CA HIS A 370 9.97 34.16 -15.71
C HIS A 370 8.95 33.60 -14.72
N THR A 371 8.84 32.28 -14.65
CA THR A 371 8.12 31.58 -13.59
C THR A 371 9.13 30.76 -12.82
N ILE A 372 9.16 30.96 -11.49
CA ILE A 372 10.13 30.38 -10.56
C ILE A 372 9.34 29.67 -9.47
N MET A 373 9.50 28.35 -9.42
CA MET A 373 8.70 27.43 -8.62
C MET A 373 9.59 26.58 -7.72
N VAL A 374 9.05 26.18 -6.56
CA VAL A 374 9.64 25.20 -5.64
C VAL A 374 8.55 24.23 -5.18
N THR A 375 8.91 22.96 -5.01
CA THR A 375 8.02 21.91 -4.51
C THR A 375 8.72 20.98 -3.52
N ASP A 376 7.95 20.41 -2.58
CA ASP A 376 8.36 19.29 -1.71
C ASP A 376 7.97 17.92 -2.28
N ASP A 377 7.40 17.87 -3.49
CA ASP A 377 7.31 16.62 -4.27
C ASP A 377 8.74 16.16 -4.62
N PRO A 378 9.15 14.94 -4.26
CA PRO A 378 10.53 14.48 -4.47
C PRO A 378 10.85 14.10 -5.92
N ASN A 379 9.87 14.10 -6.82
CA ASN A 379 9.99 13.61 -8.20
C ASN A 379 8.98 14.26 -9.18
N ALA A 380 8.65 15.54 -8.97
CA ALA A 380 7.77 16.31 -9.84
C ALA A 380 8.35 16.47 -11.26
N PRO A 381 7.58 16.15 -12.32
CA PRO A 381 8.05 16.28 -13.69
C PRO A 381 8.51 17.70 -14.07
N GLY A 382 9.72 17.80 -14.61
CA GLY A 382 10.31 19.06 -15.09
C GLY A 382 10.90 19.96 -13.99
N TYR A 383 10.88 19.52 -12.73
CA TYR A 383 11.62 20.15 -11.64
C TYR A 383 13.07 19.62 -11.63
N CYS A 384 13.99 20.50 -11.24
CA CYS A 384 15.41 20.22 -11.07
C CYS A 384 15.68 19.86 -9.61
N TYR A 385 16.37 18.74 -9.39
CA TYR A 385 16.74 18.24 -8.05
C TYR A 385 18.26 18.23 -7.83
N ARG A 386 19.03 18.87 -8.73
CA ARG A 386 20.50 18.91 -8.68
C ARG A 386 21.08 19.62 -7.46
N ALA A 387 20.28 20.44 -6.77
CA ALA A 387 20.66 20.99 -5.48
C ALA A 387 20.86 19.87 -4.44
N HIS A 388 20.13 18.77 -4.56
CA HIS A 388 20.16 17.58 -3.71
C HIS A 388 20.80 16.38 -4.41
N GLY A 389 21.84 16.61 -5.20
CA GLY A 389 22.59 15.56 -5.89
C GLY A 389 24.04 15.47 -5.44
N LEU A 390 24.54 14.26 -5.22
CA LEU A 390 25.96 13.97 -5.05
C LEU A 390 26.48 13.08 -6.18
N ASP A 391 25.91 11.89 -6.34
CA ASP A 391 26.27 10.93 -7.38
C ASP A 391 25.28 10.95 -8.55
N ALA A 392 23.99 11.12 -8.26
CA ALA A 392 22.89 11.27 -9.19
C ALA A 392 22.02 12.49 -8.85
N GLU A 393 21.21 12.96 -9.80
CA GLU A 393 20.31 14.08 -9.56
C GLU A 393 19.24 13.70 -8.51
N GLY A 394 19.21 14.42 -7.38
CA GLY A 394 18.20 14.21 -6.34
C GLY A 394 18.38 12.95 -5.51
N ASP A 395 19.58 12.37 -5.45
CA ASP A 395 19.87 11.17 -4.65
C ASP A 395 20.00 11.43 -3.15
N CYS A 396 20.06 12.70 -2.73
CA CYS A 396 20.14 13.08 -1.32
C CYS A 396 18.77 13.51 -0.77
N ASP A 397 18.41 13.02 0.42
CA ASP A 397 17.18 13.42 1.12
C ASP A 397 17.26 14.84 1.71
N ALA A 398 18.47 15.36 1.90
CA ALA A 398 18.73 16.71 2.37
C ALA A 398 20.10 17.20 1.90
N ILE A 399 20.28 18.52 1.88
CA ILE A 399 21.59 19.17 1.76
C ILE A 399 21.90 19.99 3.00
N TYR A 400 23.19 20.17 3.27
CA TYR A 400 23.69 20.89 4.43
C TYR A 400 24.58 22.03 3.96
N ILE A 401 24.10 23.27 4.09
CA ILE A 401 24.83 24.48 3.67
C ILE A 401 25.46 25.14 4.90
N GLY A 402 26.73 25.53 4.82
CA GLY A 402 27.41 26.24 5.92
C GLY A 402 26.60 27.46 6.36
N ALA A 403 26.31 27.56 7.67
CA ALA A 403 25.63 28.71 8.24
C ALA A 403 26.53 29.97 8.25
N TYR A 404 27.84 29.82 8.10
CA TYR A 404 28.81 30.92 8.11
C TYR A 404 29.79 30.83 6.94
N LEU A 405 30.32 31.97 6.52
CA LEU A 405 31.51 32.03 5.67
C LEU A 405 32.65 31.22 6.29
N ALA A 406 33.26 30.34 5.50
CA ALA A 406 34.16 29.32 6.02
C ALA A 406 35.51 29.86 6.49
N THR A 407 36.03 29.29 7.58
CA THR A 407 37.39 29.53 8.08
C THR A 407 38.30 28.34 7.74
N ASN A 408 39.48 28.59 7.19
CA ASN A 408 40.45 27.56 6.87
C ASN A 408 41.34 27.31 8.09
N ILE A 409 41.27 26.10 8.63
CA ILE A 409 42.10 25.66 9.74
C ILE A 409 42.82 24.39 9.31
N SER A 410 44.14 24.45 9.22
CA SER A 410 44.98 23.31 8.80
C SER A 410 44.52 22.68 7.47
N SER A 411 44.30 23.53 6.46
CA SER A 411 43.86 23.13 5.10
C SER A 411 42.49 22.46 5.04
N LYS A 412 41.61 22.78 6.00
CA LYS A 412 40.22 22.33 6.06
C LYS A 412 39.29 23.51 6.26
N LEU A 413 38.25 23.61 5.45
CA LEU A 413 37.24 24.67 5.57
C LEU A 413 36.16 24.28 6.57
N TYR A 414 35.95 25.10 7.59
CA TYR A 414 34.94 24.91 8.61
C TYR A 414 33.91 26.03 8.62
N SER A 415 32.65 25.67 8.86
CA SER A 415 31.57 26.64 9.14
C SER A 415 31.43 26.80 10.65
N LEU A 416 31.97 27.89 11.22
CA LEU A 416 32.02 28.12 12.67
C LEU A 416 31.72 29.57 12.99
N SER A 417 31.08 29.78 14.14
CA SER A 417 30.80 31.09 14.71
C SER A 417 32.04 31.69 15.40
N GLY A 418 32.17 33.02 15.35
CA GLY A 418 33.24 33.78 16.00
C GLY A 418 34.61 33.64 15.31
N LYS A 419 34.65 33.19 14.05
CA LYS A 419 35.90 32.95 13.31
C LYS A 419 36.08 33.99 12.21
N SER A 420 37.34 34.31 11.91
CA SER A 420 37.64 35.16 10.75
C SER A 420 37.43 34.33 9.47
N PRO A 421 36.59 34.78 8.54
CA PRO A 421 36.35 34.04 7.31
C PRO A 421 37.59 34.10 6.40
N THR A 422 37.79 33.06 5.61
CA THR A 422 38.95 32.92 4.71
C THR A 422 38.80 33.85 3.51
N THR A 423 39.88 34.52 3.13
CA THR A 423 39.98 35.33 1.91
C THR A 423 41.26 34.94 1.16
N ASP A 424 41.46 35.47 -0.05
CA ASP A 424 42.69 35.29 -0.84
C ASP A 424 43.05 33.82 -1.09
N ILE A 425 42.04 33.00 -1.35
CA ILE A 425 42.15 31.59 -1.69
C ILE A 425 41.67 31.36 -3.13
N THR A 426 42.32 30.47 -3.87
CA THR A 426 41.87 30.08 -5.22
C THR A 426 40.67 29.13 -5.15
N LEU A 427 39.88 29.05 -6.23
CA LEU A 427 38.78 28.08 -6.33
C LEU A 427 39.27 26.63 -6.09
N THR A 428 40.36 26.21 -6.76
CA THR A 428 40.97 24.90 -6.54
C THR A 428 41.33 24.66 -5.07
N ALA A 429 41.99 25.61 -4.40
CA ALA A 429 42.41 25.42 -3.00
C ALA A 429 41.20 25.39 -2.05
N ALA A 430 40.16 26.19 -2.31
CA ALA A 430 38.91 26.16 -1.55
C ALA A 430 38.20 24.81 -1.72
N ARG A 431 38.09 24.30 -2.95
CA ARG A 431 37.51 22.97 -3.25
C ARG A 431 38.25 21.87 -2.51
N GLN A 432 39.59 21.84 -2.61
CA GLN A 432 40.43 20.85 -1.93
C GLN A 432 40.27 20.91 -0.40
N ALA A 433 40.23 22.11 0.18
CA ALA A 433 40.07 22.28 1.63
C ALA A 433 38.66 21.91 2.13
N ALA A 434 37.61 22.09 1.31
CA ALA A 434 36.28 21.59 1.62
C ALA A 434 36.24 20.05 1.58
N GLN A 435 36.78 19.43 0.53
CA GLN A 435 36.84 17.97 0.38
C GLN A 435 37.69 17.29 1.46
N ALA A 436 38.74 17.98 1.96
CA ALA A 436 39.56 17.49 3.06
C ALA A 436 38.80 17.34 4.40
N ARG A 437 37.55 17.82 4.50
CA ARG A 437 36.67 17.58 5.65
C ARG A 437 36.16 16.14 5.71
N GLY A 438 36.01 15.47 4.57
CA GLY A 438 35.59 14.08 4.49
C GLY A 438 34.62 13.81 3.34
N VAL A 439 34.18 12.55 3.24
CA VAL A 439 33.19 12.12 2.24
C VAL A 439 31.91 12.95 2.37
N GLY A 440 31.36 13.39 1.24
CA GLY A 440 30.16 14.23 1.16
C GLY A 440 30.39 15.73 1.39
N TYR A 441 31.58 16.15 1.87
CA TYR A 441 31.90 17.57 2.00
C TYR A 441 32.41 18.16 0.69
N GLN A 442 31.84 19.31 0.32
CA GLN A 442 32.20 20.06 -0.88
C GLN A 442 31.95 21.55 -0.66
N LEU A 443 32.51 22.37 -1.55
CA LEU A 443 32.17 23.78 -1.62
C LEU A 443 30.70 23.93 -2.06
N VAL A 444 30.03 24.99 -1.64
CA VAL A 444 28.67 25.30 -2.14
C VAL A 444 28.73 25.42 -3.67
N SER A 445 27.87 24.68 -4.35
CA SER A 445 27.83 24.65 -5.82
C SER A 445 26.66 25.46 -6.37
N PHE A 446 26.64 25.60 -7.70
CA PHE A 446 25.68 26.41 -8.44
C PHE A 446 24.21 26.07 -8.14
N TYR A 447 23.85 24.80 -8.08
CA TYR A 447 22.45 24.37 -7.94
C TYR A 447 21.88 24.60 -6.53
N PRO A 448 22.60 24.29 -5.43
CA PRO A 448 22.21 24.74 -4.09
C PRO A 448 22.02 26.26 -3.98
N LEU A 449 22.91 27.07 -4.57
CA LEU A 449 22.75 28.52 -4.59
C LEU A 449 21.48 28.94 -5.35
N THR A 450 21.23 28.31 -6.50
CA THR A 450 20.03 28.58 -7.30
C THR A 450 18.75 28.25 -6.52
N LEU A 451 18.72 27.13 -5.78
CA LEU A 451 17.60 26.79 -4.90
C LEU A 451 17.40 27.86 -3.81
N LEU A 452 18.47 28.30 -3.14
CA LEU A 452 18.40 29.37 -2.13
C LEU A 452 17.85 30.67 -2.72
N GLN A 453 18.25 31.03 -3.94
CA GLN A 453 17.74 32.22 -4.64
C GLN A 453 16.25 32.07 -5.00
N CYS A 454 15.79 30.90 -5.43
CA CYS A 454 14.37 30.59 -5.63
C CYS A 454 13.58 30.77 -4.32
N LEU A 455 14.07 30.18 -3.23
CA LEU A 455 13.45 30.28 -1.90
C LEU A 455 13.37 31.73 -1.41
N TYR A 456 14.42 32.52 -1.61
CA TYR A 456 14.44 33.95 -1.27
C TYR A 456 13.36 34.70 -2.04
N LEU A 457 13.30 34.53 -3.36
CA LEU A 457 12.37 35.27 -4.20
C LEU A 457 10.92 34.93 -3.89
N ILE A 458 10.64 33.66 -3.57
CA ILE A 458 9.32 33.21 -3.12
C ILE A 458 8.99 33.80 -1.74
N MET A 459 9.91 33.76 -0.78
CA MET A 459 9.63 34.27 0.56
C MET A 459 9.37 35.79 0.57
N PHE A 460 10.18 36.57 -0.16
CA PHE A 460 10.18 38.02 -0.06
C PHE A 460 9.48 38.73 -1.22
N LYS A 461 9.19 38.04 -2.33
CA LYS A 461 8.50 38.58 -3.52
C LYS A 461 9.14 39.90 -4.02
N ASN A 462 10.48 39.96 -3.98
CA ASN A 462 11.21 41.17 -4.31
C ASN A 462 12.58 40.85 -4.89
N ARG A 463 12.92 41.49 -6.01
CA ARG A 463 14.22 41.37 -6.69
C ARG A 463 15.32 42.27 -6.10
N ASN A 464 15.05 42.90 -4.95
CA ASN A 464 16.00 43.69 -4.18
C ASN A 464 16.12 43.11 -2.75
N GLY A 465 17.10 42.23 -2.55
CA GLY A 465 17.48 41.61 -1.28
C GLY A 465 17.73 42.63 -0.19
N GLN A 466 18.48 43.67 -0.51
CA GLN A 466 18.84 44.70 0.46
C GLN A 466 17.64 45.52 0.97
N THR A 467 16.63 45.74 0.13
CA THR A 467 15.37 46.36 0.53
C THR A 467 14.46 45.40 1.30
N ALA A 468 14.35 44.14 0.85
CA ALA A 468 13.36 43.22 1.39
C ALA A 468 13.78 42.54 2.70
N LEU A 469 15.07 42.25 2.87
CA LEU A 469 15.62 41.57 4.04
C LEU A 469 16.64 42.43 4.79
N GLY A 470 17.48 43.18 4.09
CA GLY A 470 18.42 44.14 4.70
C GLY A 470 19.77 44.17 4.02
N LYS A 471 20.54 45.24 4.25
CA LYS A 471 21.76 45.54 3.48
C LYS A 471 22.91 44.56 3.69
N GLY A 472 22.98 43.91 4.85
CA GLY A 472 24.15 43.11 5.26
C GLY A 472 25.42 43.96 5.37
N TYR A 473 26.58 43.32 5.54
CA TYR A 473 27.84 44.03 5.73
C TYR A 473 28.43 44.51 4.39
N THR A 474 27.80 45.50 3.75
CA THR A 474 28.06 45.90 2.35
C THR A 474 28.45 47.37 2.15
N ASN A 475 28.21 48.25 3.14
CA ASN A 475 28.25 49.69 2.90
C ASN A 475 29.48 50.37 3.55
N GLY A 476 30.51 50.67 2.75
CA GLY A 476 31.66 51.48 3.19
C GLY A 476 32.45 50.85 4.33
N ASN A 477 32.67 49.53 4.25
CA ASN A 477 33.41 48.76 5.24
C ASN A 477 34.82 48.45 4.69
N SER A 478 35.86 48.63 5.52
CA SER A 478 37.26 48.54 5.10
C SER A 478 37.95 47.22 5.47
N ALA A 479 37.28 46.35 6.22
CA ALA A 479 37.81 45.06 6.64
C ALA A 479 36.69 44.04 6.79
N LYS A 480 36.99 42.77 6.55
CA LYS A 480 36.11 41.65 6.91
C LYS A 480 35.93 41.57 8.42
N ILE A 481 34.80 41.04 8.87
CA ILE A 481 34.49 40.81 10.29
C ILE A 481 34.32 39.33 10.58
N ASN A 482 34.48 38.96 11.86
CA ASN A 482 34.29 37.59 12.31
C ASN A 482 32.82 37.18 12.19
N THR A 483 32.59 35.93 11.85
CA THR A 483 31.27 35.29 11.76
C THR A 483 30.56 35.26 13.12
N GLY A 484 29.25 35.03 13.12
CA GLY A 484 28.41 34.90 14.31
C GLY A 484 27.65 36.16 14.72
N GLY A 485 27.68 37.21 13.90
CA GLY A 485 26.94 38.46 14.17
C GLY A 485 25.42 38.31 14.16
N THR A 486 24.91 37.19 13.65
CA THR A 486 23.47 36.89 13.55
C THR A 486 23.00 35.74 14.45
N ASN A 487 23.87 35.18 15.30
CA ASN A 487 23.55 33.98 16.10
C ASN A 487 22.20 34.05 16.82
N ALA A 488 21.89 35.18 17.46
CA ALA A 488 20.67 35.41 18.25
C ALA A 488 19.66 36.31 17.52
N LYS A 489 19.63 36.26 16.18
CA LYS A 489 18.76 37.11 15.34
C LYS A 489 17.68 36.33 14.59
N GLY A 490 17.57 35.04 14.83
CA GLY A 490 16.67 34.16 14.10
C GLY A 490 17.19 33.75 12.72
N MET A 491 16.34 33.06 11.96
CA MET A 491 16.69 32.52 10.65
C MET A 491 16.70 33.56 9.51
N CYS A 492 16.01 34.69 9.65
CA CYS A 492 16.03 35.77 8.66
C CYS A 492 16.19 37.11 9.37
N TYR A 493 17.29 37.80 9.12
CA TYR A 493 17.61 39.08 9.73
C TYR A 493 18.42 39.96 8.80
N GLY A 494 18.16 41.26 8.83
CA GLY A 494 19.01 42.27 8.23
C GLY A 494 18.68 43.66 8.74
N GLU A 495 19.64 44.56 8.66
CA GLU A 495 19.49 45.97 9.03
C GLU A 495 19.73 46.89 7.84
N THR A 496 19.39 48.17 7.99
CA THR A 496 19.42 49.15 6.90
C THR A 496 20.71 49.96 6.84
N GLY A 497 21.57 49.88 7.86
CA GLY A 497 22.84 50.62 7.95
C GLY A 497 23.93 50.11 7.01
N GLY A 498 23.96 48.80 6.77
CA GLY A 498 24.96 48.14 5.96
C GLY A 498 26.26 47.84 6.72
N LYS A 499 26.18 47.81 8.06
CA LYS A 499 27.31 47.73 9.00
C LYS A 499 27.33 46.45 9.83
N GLN A 500 26.31 45.60 9.72
CA GLN A 500 26.23 44.30 10.38
C GLN A 500 25.91 43.19 9.38
N GLN A 501 26.32 41.96 9.68
CA GLN A 501 25.90 40.78 8.92
C GLN A 501 24.38 40.64 8.84
N MET A 502 23.91 40.05 7.75
CA MET A 502 22.54 39.61 7.55
C MET A 502 22.49 38.08 7.51
N CYS A 503 21.32 37.49 7.71
CA CYS A 503 21.12 36.06 7.48
C CYS A 503 19.83 35.79 6.70
N PHE A 504 19.87 34.77 5.86
CA PHE A 504 18.71 34.22 5.16
C PHE A 504 18.66 32.71 5.40
N LEU A 505 17.54 32.22 5.94
CA LEU A 505 17.38 30.82 6.36
C LEU A 505 18.51 30.31 7.27
N GLY A 506 19.02 31.17 8.16
CA GLY A 506 20.11 30.86 9.09
C GLY A 506 21.51 30.91 8.47
N ILE A 507 21.62 31.16 7.17
CA ILE A 507 22.89 31.38 6.48
C ILE A 507 23.29 32.84 6.66
N GLU A 508 24.29 33.08 7.50
CA GLU A 508 24.91 34.39 7.71
C GLU A 508 25.75 34.80 6.50
N ASP A 509 25.77 36.10 6.19
CA ASP A 509 26.51 36.67 5.06
C ASP A 509 26.12 36.01 3.73
N PHE A 510 24.82 35.68 3.58
CA PHE A 510 24.26 35.27 2.29
C PHE A 510 24.52 36.34 1.21
N TRP A 511 24.60 37.60 1.63
CA TRP A 511 25.37 38.64 0.95
C TRP A 511 26.11 39.55 1.96
N GLY A 512 27.17 40.20 1.49
CA GLY A 512 28.03 41.07 2.29
C GLY A 512 29.20 40.33 2.95
N ASN A 513 30.02 41.08 3.69
CA ASN A 513 31.28 40.62 4.30
C ASN A 513 32.34 40.16 3.28
N LEU A 514 32.14 39.02 2.62
CA LEU A 514 33.01 38.50 1.54
C LEU A 514 32.19 37.80 0.46
N PHE A 515 32.76 37.71 -0.75
CA PHE A 515 32.21 36.88 -1.82
C PHE A 515 32.38 35.39 -1.52
N TRP A 516 31.46 34.59 -2.05
CA TRP A 516 31.51 33.14 -1.98
C TRP A 516 32.23 32.61 -3.22
N TRP A 517 33.12 31.64 -3.03
CA TRP A 517 33.45 30.76 -4.14
C TRP A 517 32.27 29.80 -4.35
N ILE A 518 31.74 29.78 -5.57
CA ILE A 518 30.65 28.88 -5.98
C ILE A 518 31.21 27.91 -7.01
N ASP A 519 31.08 26.62 -6.74
CA ASP A 519 31.56 25.58 -7.65
C ASP A 519 30.50 25.21 -8.70
N GLY A 520 30.90 24.47 -9.73
CA GLY A 520 29.95 23.93 -10.71
C GLY A 520 29.35 24.97 -11.66
N ILE A 521 29.93 26.17 -11.76
CA ILE A 521 29.61 27.18 -12.78
C ILE A 521 30.88 27.68 -13.45
N PHE A 522 30.83 27.89 -14.77
CA PHE A 522 31.93 28.47 -15.54
C PHE A 522 31.40 29.31 -16.71
N CYS A 523 32.14 30.37 -17.06
CA CYS A 523 31.87 31.21 -18.22
C CYS A 523 33.08 31.18 -19.15
N ASP A 524 32.90 30.65 -20.37
CA ASP A 524 34.01 30.49 -21.30
C ASP A 524 34.31 31.76 -22.13
N ASN A 525 35.34 31.67 -22.99
CA ASN A 525 35.75 32.78 -23.85
C ASN A 525 34.65 33.22 -24.85
N SER A 526 33.70 32.34 -25.16
CA SER A 526 32.52 32.63 -25.98
C SER A 526 31.31 33.07 -25.15
N ARG A 527 31.50 33.24 -23.84
CA ARG A 527 30.45 33.60 -22.87
C ARG A 527 29.32 32.58 -22.84
N ASN A 528 29.63 31.30 -23.03
CA ASN A 528 28.68 30.26 -22.70
C ASN A 528 28.61 30.11 -21.18
N VAL A 529 27.40 29.99 -20.63
CA VAL A 529 27.19 29.53 -19.26
C VAL A 529 27.29 28.01 -19.28
N LYS A 530 28.18 27.48 -18.45
CA LYS A 530 28.39 26.05 -18.26
C LYS A 530 28.14 25.69 -16.82
N THR A 531 27.34 24.66 -16.57
CA THR A 531 26.98 24.24 -15.21
C THR A 531 27.05 22.73 -15.03
N ALA A 532 27.39 22.32 -13.80
CA ALA A 532 27.47 20.93 -13.36
C ALA A 532 27.01 20.83 -11.90
N PHE A 533 26.57 19.64 -11.48
CA PHE A 533 26.21 19.34 -10.09
C PHE A 533 27.23 18.44 -9.39
N LYS A 534 28.15 17.85 -10.15
CA LYS A 534 29.27 17.04 -9.68
C LYS A 534 30.46 17.15 -10.62
N ASP A 535 31.57 16.49 -10.29
CA ASP A 535 32.80 16.44 -11.10
C ASP A 535 33.35 17.83 -11.46
N PHE A 536 33.41 18.72 -10.46
CA PHE A 536 33.74 20.13 -10.65
C PHE A 536 35.18 20.39 -11.10
N LYS A 537 35.32 21.37 -12.00
CA LYS A 537 36.60 21.75 -12.63
C LYS A 537 36.69 23.26 -12.81
N ASP A 538 37.90 23.79 -12.64
CA ASP A 538 38.17 25.23 -12.73
C ASP A 538 37.96 25.81 -14.14
N ASP A 539 38.09 24.99 -15.17
CA ASP A 539 37.90 25.37 -16.57
C ASP A 539 36.50 25.04 -17.11
N GLY A 540 35.63 24.47 -16.27
CA GLY A 540 34.31 23.99 -16.65
C GLY A 540 34.33 22.96 -17.80
N SER A 541 35.47 22.32 -18.07
CA SER A 541 35.54 21.25 -19.06
C SER A 541 34.58 20.12 -18.66
N SER A 542 33.98 19.43 -19.63
CA SER A 542 32.99 18.35 -19.43
C SER A 542 31.71 18.70 -18.65
N TYR A 543 31.46 19.97 -18.30
CA TYR A 543 30.19 20.36 -17.69
C TYR A 543 29.03 20.05 -18.65
N PRO A 544 28.02 19.28 -18.21
CA PRO A 544 27.01 18.71 -19.10
C PRO A 544 26.09 19.77 -19.71
N PHE A 545 25.85 20.86 -18.99
CA PHE A 545 25.14 22.00 -19.55
C PHE A 545 26.14 23.00 -20.14
N THR A 546 25.88 23.43 -21.38
CA THR A 546 26.61 24.51 -22.04
C THR A 546 25.65 25.24 -22.97
N LYS A 547 25.42 26.54 -22.72
CA LYS A 547 24.55 27.37 -23.56
C LYS A 547 25.10 28.79 -23.66
N ALA A 548 24.94 29.40 -24.83
CA ALA A 548 25.27 30.81 -25.01
C ALA A 548 24.48 31.67 -24.01
N SER A 549 25.18 32.52 -23.25
CA SER A 549 24.55 33.46 -22.31
C SER A 549 23.76 34.58 -23.00
N GLY A 550 24.01 34.80 -24.30
CA GLY A 550 23.56 35.99 -25.03
C GLY A 550 24.46 37.21 -24.82
N LEU A 551 25.58 37.07 -24.10
CA LEU A 551 26.55 38.14 -23.88
C LEU A 551 27.63 38.16 -24.97
N SER A 552 28.05 39.36 -25.37
CA SER A 552 29.16 39.59 -26.28
C SER A 552 30.45 40.07 -25.60
N GLN A 553 30.38 40.39 -24.30
CA GLN A 553 31.50 40.89 -23.51
C GLN A 553 31.31 40.56 -22.02
N ASN A 554 32.35 40.77 -21.22
CA ASN A 554 32.22 40.69 -19.75
C ASN A 554 31.26 41.76 -19.25
N LEU A 555 30.30 41.35 -18.43
CA LEU A 555 29.40 42.24 -17.72
C LEU A 555 29.53 41.99 -16.22
N GLY A 556 29.24 43.03 -15.44
CA GLY A 556 29.09 42.98 -13.99
C GLY A 556 28.22 44.15 -13.54
N GLY A 557 27.63 44.04 -12.35
CA GLY A 557 26.74 45.07 -11.81
C GLY A 557 25.28 44.66 -11.75
N TRP A 558 24.38 45.64 -11.82
CA TRP A 558 22.95 45.39 -11.67
C TRP A 558 22.34 44.73 -12.91
N MET A 559 21.74 43.55 -12.73
CA MET A 559 21.23 42.77 -13.85
C MET A 559 19.92 43.35 -14.37
N GLY A 560 19.80 43.45 -15.68
CA GLY A 560 18.52 43.74 -16.35
C GLY A 560 17.65 42.50 -16.44
N ASP A 561 18.27 41.34 -16.71
CA ASP A 561 17.62 40.06 -16.92
C ASP A 561 18.52 38.89 -16.54
N ILE A 562 17.90 37.73 -16.26
CA ILE A 562 18.56 36.47 -15.90
C ILE A 562 18.43 35.43 -17.03
N GLN A 563 19.21 34.35 -16.97
CA GLN A 563 19.02 33.22 -17.89
C GLN A 563 17.66 32.53 -17.71
N GLY A 564 17.13 32.44 -16.49
CA GLY A 564 15.74 32.08 -16.23
C GLY A 564 15.34 30.65 -16.64
N THR A 565 16.28 29.72 -16.54
CA THR A 565 16.11 28.28 -16.84
C THR A 565 16.66 27.44 -15.70
N ASN A 566 16.27 26.17 -15.60
CA ASN A 566 16.77 25.27 -14.54
C ASN A 566 18.31 25.24 -14.48
N GLU A 567 18.97 25.17 -15.63
CA GLU A 567 20.42 25.03 -15.73
C GLU A 567 21.20 26.36 -15.75
N GLY A 568 20.55 27.44 -16.19
CA GLY A 568 21.16 28.79 -16.22
C GLY A 568 20.86 29.63 -14.97
N GLY A 569 19.84 29.27 -14.20
CA GLY A 569 19.46 29.91 -12.95
C GLY A 569 19.33 31.44 -13.05
N PHE A 570 19.86 32.11 -12.03
CA PHE A 570 19.90 33.57 -11.90
C PHE A 570 21.16 34.21 -12.50
N THR A 571 21.92 33.50 -13.35
CA THR A 571 23.10 34.07 -13.99
C THR A 571 22.73 35.23 -14.91
N ILE A 572 23.63 36.22 -14.98
CA ILE A 572 23.38 37.47 -15.73
C ILE A 572 23.17 37.20 -17.22
N LYS A 573 22.17 37.85 -17.80
CA LYS A 573 21.88 37.85 -19.24
C LYS A 573 21.96 39.25 -19.84
N THR A 574 21.64 40.28 -19.08
CA THR A 574 21.83 41.69 -19.45
C THR A 574 22.20 42.53 -18.23
N SER A 575 22.88 43.66 -18.44
CA SER A 575 23.31 44.58 -17.38
C SER A 575 22.69 45.97 -17.57
N THR A 576 21.35 46.03 -17.60
CA THR A 576 20.58 47.29 -17.76
C THR A 576 19.85 47.70 -16.48
N GLY A 577 20.14 47.04 -15.35
CA GLY A 577 19.52 47.29 -14.06
C GLY A 577 20.09 48.50 -13.32
N SER A 578 19.60 48.71 -12.10
CA SER A 578 20.15 49.68 -11.14
C SER A 578 19.90 49.21 -9.71
N ALA A 579 20.42 49.95 -8.72
CA ALA A 579 20.18 49.66 -7.29
C ALA A 579 18.69 49.67 -6.87
N THR A 580 17.79 50.11 -7.74
CA THR A 580 16.33 50.14 -7.48
C THR A 580 15.49 49.61 -8.64
N SER A 581 16.09 49.02 -9.68
CA SER A 581 15.34 48.53 -10.83
C SER A 581 15.80 47.16 -11.31
N HIS A 582 14.88 46.43 -11.94
CA HIS A 582 15.08 45.05 -12.39
C HIS A 582 15.53 44.15 -11.23
N TRP A 583 16.64 43.44 -11.42
CA TRP A 583 17.33 42.66 -10.41
C TRP A 583 18.36 43.58 -9.75
N ALA A 584 17.98 44.11 -8.59
CA ALA A 584 18.62 45.27 -7.99
C ALA A 584 19.78 44.91 -7.04
N ASP A 585 20.00 43.62 -6.80
CA ASP A 585 21.21 43.13 -6.15
C ASP A 585 22.35 43.06 -7.17
N TYR A 586 23.56 43.44 -6.74
CA TYR A 586 24.74 43.50 -7.59
C TYR A 586 25.23 42.09 -7.91
N ALA A 587 25.39 41.77 -9.20
CA ALA A 587 25.87 40.49 -9.69
C ALA A 587 27.35 40.50 -10.08
#